data_AF-A0A9D4CNM8-F1
#
_entry.id   AF-A0A9D4CNM8-F1
#
_cell.length_a   1.000
_cell.length_b   1.000
_cell.length_c   1.000
_cell.angle_alpha   90.00
_cell.angle_beta   90.00
_cell.angle_gamma   90.00
#
_symmetry.space_group_name_H-M   'P 1'
#
loop_
_entity.id
_entity.type
_entity.pdbx_description
1 polymer ?
#
loop_
_entity_poly.entity_id
_entity_poly.type
_entity_poly.pdbx_seq_one_letter_code
_entity_poly.pdbx_strand_id
1 'polypeptide(L)'
;MKTSEPDTIMTSLQKAKVLSSQYGQNFTVFTGDLQLYRVEVNIIGAYPEQFQDVILCLGGIHILMSFIGSVGTRLTNSGLEELLESTFA
;
A
#
# COMPACT_ATOMS: atom_id res chain seq x y z
N MET A 1 7.11 -15.62 -9.42
CA MET A 1 7.16 -14.33 -8.70
C MET A 1 7.83 -14.61 -7.37
N LYS A 2 8.96 -13.95 -7.05
CA LYS A 2 9.62 -14.16 -5.75
C LYS A 2 8.73 -13.54 -4.67
N THR A 3 8.40 -14.30 -3.63
CA THR A 3 7.65 -13.80 -2.48
C THR A 3 8.52 -12.86 -1.67
N SER A 4 7.92 -11.78 -1.15
CA SER A 4 8.62 -10.90 -0.22
C SER A 4 8.97 -11.66 1.06
N GLU A 5 10.16 -11.42 1.60
CA GLU A 5 10.67 -12.13 2.78
C GLU A 5 9.85 -11.72 4.04
N PRO A 6 9.13 -12.65 4.69
CA PRO A 6 8.26 -12.31 5.82
C PRO A 6 8.98 -11.63 6.98
N ASP A 7 10.23 -12.02 7.27
CA ASP A 7 11.03 -11.43 8.35
C ASP A 7 11.32 -9.95 8.13
N THR A 8 11.49 -9.55 6.87
CA THR A 8 11.69 -8.13 6.53
C THR A 8 10.40 -7.35 6.78
N ILE A 9 9.25 -7.88 6.36
CA ILE A 9 7.95 -7.24 6.58
C ILE A 9 7.62 -7.16 8.07
N MET A 10 7.91 -8.21 8.83
CA MET A 10 7.78 -8.24 10.29
C MET A 10 8.59 -7.12 10.94
N THR A 11 9.86 -6.97 10.53
CA THR A 11 10.74 -5.90 11.04
C THR A 11 10.18 -4.52 10.68
N SER A 12 9.67 -4.34 9.46
CA SER A 12 9.05 -3.09 9.02
C SER A 12 7.78 -2.75 9.82
N LEU A 13 6.90 -3.72 10.06
CA LEU A 13 5.69 -3.54 10.87
C LEU A 13 6.02 -3.13 12.31
N GLN A 14 6.98 -3.81 12.94
CA GLN A 14 7.44 -3.45 14.29
C GLN A 14 8.03 -2.04 14.32
N LYS A 15 8.84 -1.69 13.32
CA LYS A 15 9.43 -0.35 13.24
C LYS A 15 8.35 0.73 13.03
N ALA A 16 7.36 0.47 12.18
CA ALA A 16 6.24 1.37 11.97
C ALA A 16 5.45 1.61 13.26
N LYS A 17 5.18 0.55 14.03
CA LYS A 17 4.53 0.67 15.35
C LYS A 17 5.31 1.56 16.32
N VAL A 18 6.62 1.35 16.40
CA VAL A 18 7.50 2.16 17.27
C VAL A 18 7.42 3.64 16.85
N LEU A 19 7.46 3.93 15.55
CA LEU A 19 7.36 5.30 15.04
C LEU A 19 5.99 5.90 15.35
N SER A 20 4.89 5.21 15.04
CA SER A 20 3.53 5.68 15.33
C SER A 20 3.35 6.01 16.82
N SER A 21 3.82 5.12 17.71
CA SER A 21 3.79 5.37 19.16
C SER A 21 4.63 6.58 19.58
N GLN A 22 5.84 6.75 19.01
CA GLN A 22 6.69 7.92 19.28
C GLN A 22 6.02 9.25 18.91
N TYR A 23 5.14 9.25 17.90
CA TYR A 23 4.37 10.42 17.49
C TYR A 23 2.96 10.48 18.14
N GLY A 24 2.69 9.67 19.16
CA GLY A 24 1.42 9.68 19.89
C GLY A 24 0.24 9.13 19.09
N GLN A 25 0.47 8.32 18.05
CA GLN A 25 -0.58 7.65 17.29
C GLN A 25 -0.99 6.36 18.00
N ASN A 26 -2.30 6.19 18.21
CA ASN A 26 -2.87 4.99 18.81
C ASN A 26 -2.96 3.80 17.82
N PHE A 27 -2.91 4.09 16.52
CA PHE A 27 -2.98 3.10 15.45
C PHE A 27 -1.85 3.33 14.46
N THR A 28 -1.34 2.25 13.89
CA THR A 28 -0.30 2.27 12.85
C THR A 28 -0.93 1.93 11.51
N VAL A 29 -1.00 2.90 10.61
CA VAL A 29 -1.40 2.63 9.22
C VAL A 29 -0.20 2.12 8.45
N PHE A 30 -0.32 0.93 7.86
CA PHE A 30 0.75 0.31 7.08
C PHE A 30 0.25 0.05 5.66
N THR A 31 0.89 0.68 4.68
CA THR A 31 0.46 0.60 3.28
C THR A 31 1.47 -0.21 2.47
N GLY A 32 1.00 -1.28 1.83
CA GLY A 32 1.82 -2.16 0.98
C GLY A 32 1.15 -2.42 -0.36
N ASP A 33 1.93 -2.62 -1.42
CA ASP A 33 1.39 -3.12 -2.70
C ASP A 33 0.68 -4.47 -2.54
N LEU A 34 -0.02 -4.95 -3.56
CA LEU A 34 -0.80 -6.19 -3.46
C LEU A 34 0.03 -7.42 -3.06
N GLN A 35 1.30 -7.48 -3.44
CA GLN A 35 2.15 -8.61 -3.06
C GLN A 35 2.55 -8.53 -1.60
N LEU A 36 2.95 -7.35 -1.14
CA LEU A 36 3.31 -7.09 0.26
C LEU A 36 2.12 -7.25 1.18
N TYR A 37 0.98 -6.67 0.82
CA TYR A 37 -0.28 -6.75 1.57
C TYR A 37 -0.70 -8.20 1.85
N ARG A 38 -0.52 -9.11 0.89
CA ARG A 38 -0.81 -10.54 1.09
C ARG A 38 0.06 -11.16 2.19
N VAL A 39 1.34 -10.81 2.24
CA VAL A 39 2.26 -11.32 3.27
C VAL A 39 1.97 -10.65 4.62
N GLU A 40 1.68 -9.35 4.63
CA GLU A 40 1.28 -8.59 5.82
C GLU A 40 0.02 -9.19 6.48
N VAL A 41 -1.01 -9.50 5.70
CA VAL A 41 -2.23 -10.16 6.19
C VAL A 41 -1.91 -11.49 6.87
N ASN A 42 -1.01 -12.30 6.29
CA ASN A 42 -0.59 -13.56 6.90
C ASN A 42 0.17 -13.35 8.22
N ILE A 43 1.05 -12.34 8.28
CA ILE A 43 1.79 -11.99 9.49
C ILE A 43 0.83 -11.53 10.60
N ILE A 44 -0.09 -10.61 10.32
CA ILE A 44 -1.07 -10.16 11.31
C ILE A 44 -1.96 -11.32 11.77
N GLY A 45 -2.39 -12.18 10.83
CA GLY A 45 -3.17 -13.37 11.16
C GLY A 45 -2.43 -14.34 12.08
N ALA A 46 -1.11 -14.47 11.93
CA ALA A 46 -0.27 -15.30 12.79
C ALA A 46 0.00 -14.67 14.18
N TYR A 47 -0.01 -13.33 14.28
CA TYR A 47 0.31 -12.58 15.50
C TYR A 47 -0.73 -11.47 15.80
N PRO A 48 -2.01 -11.82 15.99
CA PRO A 48 -3.09 -10.84 16.07
C PRO A 48 -2.98 -9.90 17.28
N GLU A 49 -2.55 -10.41 18.45
CA GLU A 49 -2.37 -9.59 19.65
C GLU A 49 -1.22 -8.58 19.50
N GLN A 50 -0.15 -8.98 18.80
CA GLN A 50 1.01 -8.14 18.55
C GLN A 50 0.71 -6.99 17.58
N PHE A 51 -0.25 -7.17 16.67
CA PHE A 51 -0.56 -6.22 15.60
C PHE A 51 -2.02 -5.73 15.58
N GLN A 52 -2.73 -5.83 16.71
CA GLN A 52 -4.13 -5.43 16.85
C GLN A 52 -4.41 -3.93 16.55
N ASP A 53 -3.39 -3.10 16.69
CA ASP A 53 -3.37 -1.65 16.45
C ASP A 53 -2.85 -1.28 15.04
N VAL A 54 -2.54 -2.28 14.21
CA VAL A 54 -2.12 -2.06 12.82
C VAL A 54 -3.33 -2.11 11.88
N ILE A 55 -3.45 -1.09 11.04
CA ILE A 55 -4.43 -1.00 9.96
C ILE A 55 -3.67 -1.20 8.65
N LEU A 56 -3.87 -2.35 8.00
CA LEU A 56 -3.29 -2.61 6.68
C LEU A 56 -4.09 -1.90 5.59
N CYS A 57 -3.39 -1.19 4.72
CA CYS A 57 -3.97 -0.52 3.56
C CYS A 57 -3.31 -1.03 2.28
N LEU A 58 -4.13 -1.32 1.27
CA LEU A 58 -3.62 -1.68 -0.05
C LEU A 58 -3.05 -0.42 -0.74
N GLY A 59 -1.83 -0.52 -1.24
CA GLY A 59 -1.15 0.53 -1.98
C GLY A 59 -1.89 0.85 -3.28
N GLY A 60 -2.46 2.05 -3.36
CA GLY A 60 -3.31 2.46 -4.47
C GLY A 60 -2.57 2.92 -5.72
N ILE A 61 -1.28 3.23 -5.65
CA ILE A 61 -0.55 3.89 -6.74
C ILE A 61 -0.45 3.00 -7.98
N HIS A 62 -0.04 1.73 -7.84
CA HIS A 62 0.04 0.81 -8.99
C HIS A 62 -1.33 0.49 -9.60
N ILE A 63 -2.36 0.40 -8.75
CA ILE A 63 -3.76 0.20 -9.17
C ILE A 63 -4.22 1.41 -9.97
N LEU A 64 -3.97 2.62 -9.45
CA LEU A 64 -4.30 3.87 -10.12
C LEU A 64 -3.59 4.00 -11.46
N MET A 65 -2.28 3.75 -11.52
CA MET A 65 -1.52 3.81 -12.76
C MET A 65 -2.02 2.80 -13.80
N SER A 66 -2.30 1.56 -13.39
CA SER A 66 -2.84 0.53 -14.29
C SER A 66 -4.25 0.90 -14.79
N PHE A 67 -5.08 1.45 -13.91
CA PHE A 67 -6.41 1.92 -14.26
C PHE A 67 -6.35 3.08 -15.26
N ILE A 68 -5.54 4.12 -14.98
CA ILE A 68 -5.33 5.25 -15.88
C ILE A 68 -4.80 4.77 -17.23
N GLY A 69 -3.83 3.86 -17.28
CA GLY A 69 -3.33 3.30 -18.53
C GLY A 69 -4.42 2.58 -19.33
N SER A 70 -5.25 1.76 -18.66
CA SER A 70 -6.34 1.03 -19.32
C SER A 70 -7.45 1.96 -19.85
N VAL A 71 -7.84 2.97 -19.06
CA VAL A 71 -8.88 3.94 -19.41
C VAL A 71 -8.38 4.90 -20.47
N GLY A 72 -7.16 5.42 -20.32
CA GLY A 72 -6.50 6.31 -21.29
C GLY A 72 -6.34 5.65 -22.67
N THR A 73 -5.99 4.36 -22.70
CA THR A 73 -5.94 3.60 -23.96
C THR A 73 -7.32 3.49 -24.62
N ARG A 74 -8.39 3.32 -23.85
CA ARG A 74 -9.75 3.24 -24.39
C ARG A 74 -10.30 4.61 -24.80
N LEU A 75 -9.87 5.67 -24.12
CA LEU A 75 -10.33 7.04 -24.30
C LEU A 75 -9.31 7.92 -25.03
N THR A 76 -8.50 7.34 -25.92
CA THR A 76 -7.56 8.11 -26.74
C THR A 76 -8.30 9.21 -27.52
N ASN A 77 -7.72 10.41 -27.56
CA ASN A 77 -8.32 11.63 -28.15
C ASN A 77 -9.57 12.17 -27.45
N SER A 78 -9.87 11.75 -26.22
CA SER A 78 -11.00 12.30 -25.44
C SER A 78 -10.69 13.61 -24.71
N GLY A 79 -9.43 14.08 -24.73
CA GLY A 79 -8.96 15.15 -23.84
C GLY A 79 -8.43 14.65 -22.50
N LEU A 80 -8.49 13.34 -22.21
CA LEU A 80 -8.04 12.78 -20.93
C LEU A 80 -6.52 12.88 -20.73
N GLU A 81 -5.74 12.76 -21.81
CA GLU A 81 -4.28 12.90 -21.75
C GLU A 81 -3.89 14.32 -21.33
N GLU A 82 -4.46 15.31 -22.00
CA GLU A 82 -4.23 16.73 -21.73
C GLU A 82 -4.72 17.15 -20.33
N LEU A 83 -5.84 16.59 -19.88
CA LEU A 83 -6.34 16.81 -18.51
C LEU A 83 -5.34 16.25 -17.48
N LEU A 84 -4.84 15.04 -17.69
CA LEU A 84 -3.87 14.42 -16.78
C LEU A 84 -2.54 15.15 -16.79
N GLU A 85 -2.04 15.56 -17.96
CA GLU A 85 -0.84 16.40 -18.09
C GLU A 85 -1.01 17.73 -17.35
N SER A 86 -2.11 18.45 -17.57
CA SER A 86 -2.33 19.75 -16.91
C SER A 86 -2.49 19.68 -15.39
N THR A 87 -2.85 18.51 -14.84
CA THR A 87 -3.10 18.33 -13.41
C THR A 87 -1.90 17.75 -12.67
N PHE A 88 -1.15 16.84 -13.31
CA PHE A 88 -0.16 16.00 -12.65
C PHE A 88 1.27 16.11 -13.24
N ALA A 89 1.48 16.80 -14.36
CA ALA A 89 2.82 17.10 -14.90
C ALA A 89 3.37 18.43 -14.35
#